data_AF-A0A1V5LCE4-F1
#
_entry.id   AF-A0A1V5LCE4-F1
#
_cell.length_a   1.000
_cell.length_b   1.000
_cell.length_c   1.000
_cell.angle_alpha   90.00
_cell.angle_beta   90.00
_cell.angle_gamma   90.00
#
_symmetry.space_group_name_H-M   'P 1'
#
loop_
_entity.id
_entity.type
_entity.pdbx_description
1 polymer ?
#
loop_
_entity_poly.entity_id
_entity_poly.type
_entity_poly.pdbx_seq_one_letter_code
_entity_poly.pdbx_strand_id
1 'polypeptide(L)'
;MKKKIQEPLRLKYIQELAAELGALRTNFVDVISRYQSNQEARLLACIESLSAPAGHEAEDVHHDDRDILALLEELHGLRIKPDKGRLKDVRRMDELIDRVYKRLVKLS
;
A
#
# COMPACT_ATOMS: atom_id res chain seq x y z
N MET A 1 54.77 -10.23 -12.57
CA MET A 1 53.62 -10.60 -13.44
C MET A 1 52.57 -11.35 -12.62
N LYS A 2 51.53 -10.67 -12.13
CA LYS A 2 50.37 -11.29 -11.46
C LYS A 2 49.10 -10.53 -11.89
N LYS A 3 48.59 -10.78 -13.09
CA LYS A 3 47.34 -10.14 -13.59
C LYS A 3 46.35 -11.08 -14.30
N LYS A 4 46.68 -12.35 -14.56
CA LYS A 4 45.84 -13.21 -15.43
C LYS A 4 44.77 -14.06 -14.74
N ILE A 5 44.76 -14.18 -13.41
CA ILE A 5 43.86 -15.12 -12.70
C ILE A 5 42.61 -14.41 -12.13
N GLN A 6 42.58 -13.08 -12.05
CA GLN A 6 41.50 -12.32 -11.41
C GLN A 6 40.33 -11.95 -12.33
N GLU A 7 40.54 -11.85 -13.64
CA GLU A 7 39.48 -11.48 -14.61
C GLU A 7 38.29 -12.46 -14.69
N PRO A 8 38.49 -13.80 -14.74
CA PRO A 8 37.35 -14.72 -14.82
C PRO A 8 36.51 -14.74 -13.53
N LEU A 9 37.14 -14.58 -12.36
CA LEU A 9 36.44 -14.47 -11.07
C LEU A 9 35.66 -13.16 -10.96
N ARG A 10 36.24 -12.05 -11.40
CA ARG A 10 35.56 -10.75 -11.44
C ARG A 10 34.32 -10.79 -12.33
N LEU A 11 34.42 -11.40 -13.51
CA LEU A 11 33.28 -11.54 -14.43
C LEU A 11 32.16 -12.37 -13.80
N LYS A 12 32.51 -13.48 -13.14
CA LYS A 12 31.55 -14.32 -12.40
C LYS A 12 30.81 -13.51 -11.32
N TYR A 13 31.53 -12.75 -10.48
CA TYR A 13 30.88 -11.93 -9.45
C TYR A 13 30.00 -10.82 -10.01
N ILE A 14 30.35 -10.24 -11.16
CA ILE A 14 29.51 -9.24 -11.84
C ILE A 14 28.21 -9.91 -12.34
N GLN A 15 28.31 -11.11 -12.92
CA GLN A 15 27.14 -11.86 -13.39
C GLN A 15 26.23 -12.27 -12.23
N GLU A 16 26.81 -12.74 -11.12
CA GLU A 16 26.06 -13.07 -9.90
C GLU A 16 25.37 -11.82 -9.34
N LEU A 17 26.08 -10.68 -9.21
CA LEU A 17 25.48 -9.44 -8.74
C LEU A 17 24.36 -8.95 -9.66
N ALA A 18 24.52 -9.05 -10.98
CA ALA A 18 23.48 -8.68 -11.93
C ALA A 18 22.23 -9.56 -11.79
N ALA A 19 22.41 -10.87 -11.58
CA ALA A 19 21.31 -11.80 -11.33
C ALA A 19 20.59 -11.47 -10.02
N GLU A 20 21.32 -11.23 -8.94
CA GLU A 20 20.76 -10.86 -7.62
C GLU A 20 20.02 -9.52 -7.66
N LEU A 21 20.55 -8.52 -8.35
CA LEU A 21 19.86 -7.24 -8.56
C LEU A 21 18.60 -7.40 -9.41
N GLY A 22 18.62 -8.30 -10.40
CA GLY A 22 17.45 -8.68 -11.18
C GLY A 22 16.37 -9.31 -10.31
N ALA A 23 16.73 -10.28 -9.46
CA ALA A 23 15.83 -10.91 -8.52
C ALA A 23 15.25 -9.90 -7.51
N LEU A 24 16.10 -9.03 -6.94
CA LEU A 24 15.67 -7.97 -6.03
C LEU A 24 14.66 -7.03 -6.68
N ARG A 25 14.89 -6.63 -7.94
CA ARG A 25 13.96 -5.78 -8.70
C ARG A 25 12.61 -6.46 -8.87
N THR A 26 12.59 -7.73 -9.27
CA THR A 26 11.34 -8.50 -9.44
C THR A 26 10.59 -8.60 -8.12
N ASN A 27 11.28 -9.01 -7.06
CA ASN A 27 10.69 -9.12 -5.72
C ASN A 27 10.12 -7.78 -5.23
N PHE A 28 10.83 -6.67 -5.47
CA PHE A 28 10.37 -5.35 -5.11
C PHE A 28 9.05 -5.00 -5.82
N VAL A 29 8.97 -5.20 -7.14
CA VAL A 29 7.74 -4.94 -7.91
C VAL A 29 6.58 -5.80 -7.41
N ASP A 30 6.82 -7.09 -7.19
CA ASP A 30 5.78 -8.03 -6.74
C ASP A 30 5.24 -7.66 -5.35
N VAL A 31 6.12 -7.30 -4.41
CA VAL A 31 5.73 -6.88 -3.06
C VAL A 31 4.92 -5.59 -3.10
N ILE A 32 5.36 -4.60 -3.87
CA ILE A 32 4.65 -3.32 -3.99
C ILE A 32 3.27 -3.52 -4.66
N SER A 33 3.20 -4.35 -5.70
CA SER A 33 1.94 -4.67 -6.38
C SER A 33 0.93 -5.32 -5.42
N ARG A 34 1.35 -6.36 -4.68
CA ARG A 34 0.48 -7.00 -3.68
C ARG A 34 0.04 -6.04 -2.58
N TYR A 35 0.96 -5.22 -2.09
CA TYR A 35 0.65 -4.19 -1.12
C TYR A 35 -0.40 -3.22 -1.65
N GLN A 36 -0.24 -2.71 -2.87
CA GLN A 36 -1.20 -1.82 -3.52
C GLN A 36 -2.59 -2.47 -3.63
N SER A 37 -2.67 -3.69 -4.17
CA SER A 37 -3.96 -4.40 -4.31
C SER A 37 -4.67 -4.60 -2.98
N ASN A 38 -3.93 -4.87 -1.89
CA ASN A 38 -4.51 -4.99 -0.56
C ASN A 38 -5.10 -3.67 -0.04
N GLN A 39 -4.42 -2.54 -0.30
CA GLN A 39 -4.93 -1.23 0.08
C GLN A 39 -6.15 -0.82 -0.74
N GLU A 40 -6.14 -1.13 -2.04
CA GLU A 40 -7.29 -0.90 -2.93
C GLU A 40 -8.51 -1.72 -2.49
N ALA A 41 -8.33 -3.00 -2.14
CA ALA A 41 -9.41 -3.83 -1.63
C ALA A 41 -10.03 -3.28 -0.34
N ARG A 42 -9.20 -2.76 0.58
CA ARG A 42 -9.69 -2.10 1.81
C ARG A 42 -10.48 -0.83 1.50
N LEU A 43 -9.99 0.00 0.59
CA LEU A 43 -10.68 1.22 0.16
C LEU A 43 -12.02 0.89 -0.51
N LEU A 44 -12.07 -0.11 -1.39
CA LEU A 44 -13.29 -0.56 -2.04
C LEU A 44 -14.32 -1.03 -1.01
N ALA A 45 -13.93 -1.84 -0.04
CA ALA A 45 -14.83 -2.28 1.02
C ALA A 45 -15.40 -1.10 1.84
N CYS A 46 -14.60 -0.06 2.10
CA CYS A 46 -15.09 1.15 2.76
C CYS A 46 -16.13 1.89 1.89
N ILE A 47 -15.86 2.01 0.59
CA ILE A 47 -16.78 2.68 -0.36
C ILE A 47 -18.09 1.90 -0.46
N GLU A 48 -18.04 0.57 -0.56
CA GLU A 48 -19.20 -0.30 -0.63
C GLU A 48 -20.05 -0.23 0.64
N SER A 49 -19.41 -0.26 1.82
CA SER A 49 -20.07 -0.09 3.12
C SER A 49 -20.87 1.23 3.20
N LEU A 50 -20.31 2.32 2.67
CA LEU A 50 -20.97 3.63 2.66
C LEU A 50 -22.00 3.79 1.52
N SER A 51 -21.94 2.94 0.49
CA SER A 51 -22.80 3.05 -0.72
C SER A 51 -23.98 2.08 -0.71
N ALA A 52 -24.11 1.21 0.30
CA ALA A 52 -25.22 0.27 0.41
C ALA A 52 -26.56 1.02 0.51
N PRO A 53 -27.55 0.74 -0.36
CA PRO A 53 -28.87 1.38 -0.27
C PRO A 53 -29.55 1.00 1.04
N ALA A 54 -30.14 1.99 1.72
CA ALA A 54 -31.04 1.79 2.85
C ALA A 54 -32.21 0.90 2.41
N GLY A 55 -32.12 -0.42 2.63
CA GLY A 55 -33.08 -1.39 2.12
C GLY A 55 -32.50 -2.74 1.69
N HIS A 56 -31.20 -2.97 1.82
CA HIS A 56 -30.68 -4.33 1.92
C HIS A 56 -30.45 -4.67 3.38
N GLU A 57 -30.87 -5.87 3.79
CA GLU A 57 -30.73 -6.47 5.13
C GLU A 57 -29.25 -6.71 5.52
N ALA A 58 -28.37 -5.76 5.22
CA ALA A 58 -27.12 -5.62 5.92
C ALA A 58 -27.48 -5.01 7.27
N GLU A 59 -27.12 -5.72 8.34
CA GLU A 59 -27.19 -5.27 9.74
C GLU A 59 -27.00 -3.75 9.80
N ASP A 60 -27.94 -3.02 10.43
CA ASP A 60 -27.96 -1.55 10.50
C ASP A 60 -26.56 -1.02 10.88
N VAL A 61 -25.72 -0.73 9.88
CA VAL A 61 -24.41 -0.13 10.08
C VAL A 61 -24.66 1.34 10.33
N HIS A 62 -25.14 1.64 11.53
CA HIS A 62 -25.27 2.99 12.03
C HIS A 62 -23.88 3.50 12.36
N HIS A 63 -23.24 4.12 11.37
CA HIS A 63 -22.05 4.92 11.62
C HIS A 63 -22.46 6.16 12.43
N ASP A 64 -21.79 6.42 13.55
CA ASP A 64 -21.98 7.65 14.32
C ASP A 64 -21.56 8.86 13.43
N ASP A 65 -22.46 9.82 13.25
CA ASP A 65 -22.21 11.07 12.49
C ASP A 65 -20.93 11.76 12.96
N ARG A 66 -20.61 11.69 14.26
CA ARG A 66 -19.39 12.26 14.82
C ARG A 66 -18.14 11.55 14.30
N ASP A 67 -18.20 10.23 14.17
CA ASP A 67 -17.08 9.43 13.66
C ASP A 67 -16.89 9.64 12.16
N ILE A 68 -17.98 9.79 11.40
CA ILE A 68 -17.94 10.13 9.97
C ILE A 68 -17.31 11.51 9.77
N LEU A 69 -17.72 12.52 10.54
CA LEU A 69 -17.13 13.86 10.47
C LEU A 69 -15.62 13.83 10.79
N ALA A 70 -15.21 13.08 11.81
CA ALA A 70 -13.80 12.94 12.15
C ALA A 70 -12.98 12.29 11.01
N LEU A 71 -13.53 11.25 10.36
CA LEU A 71 -12.87 10.61 9.21
C LEU A 71 -12.76 11.56 8.01
N LEU A 72 -13.79 12.36 7.74
CA LEU A 72 -13.76 13.39 6.69
C LEU A 72 -12.67 14.44 6.95
N GLU A 73 -12.53 14.92 8.19
CA GLU A 73 -11.46 15.85 8.57
C GLU A 73 -10.07 15.25 8.34
N GLU A 74 -9.86 13.99 8.73
CA GLU A 74 -8.59 13.28 8.50
C GLU A 74 -8.27 13.14 6.99
N LEU A 75 -9.27 12.78 6.18
CA LEU A 75 -9.15 12.67 4.72
C LEU A 75 -8.82 14.01 4.07
N HIS A 76 -9.53 15.09 4.44
CA HIS A 76 -9.26 16.43 3.92
C HIS A 76 -7.89 16.98 4.38
N GLY A 77 -7.43 16.60 5.58
CA GLY A 77 -6.11 16.94 6.10
C GLY A 77 -4.96 16.22 5.40
N LEU A 78 -5.24 15.16 4.64
CA LEU A 78 -4.23 14.36 3.97
C LEU A 78 -3.64 15.08 2.75
N ARG A 79 -2.59 15.86 2.99
CA ARG A 79 -1.79 16.48 1.94
C ARG A 79 -0.70 15.54 1.44
N ILE A 80 -0.85 15.04 0.21
CA ILE A 80 0.10 14.16 -0.50
C ILE A 80 0.68 14.88 -1.71
N LYS A 81 1.92 14.52 -2.10
CA LYS A 81 2.54 14.96 -3.35
C LYS A 81 2.90 13.74 -4.22
N PRO A 82 1.95 13.22 -5.03
CA PRO A 82 2.12 11.94 -5.74
C PRO A 82 3.32 11.94 -6.68
N ASP A 83 3.58 13.07 -7.33
CA ASP A 83 4.71 13.33 -8.23
C ASP A 83 6.08 13.05 -7.60
N LYS A 84 6.17 13.10 -6.26
CA LYS A 84 7.43 12.95 -5.53
C LYS A 84 7.71 11.52 -5.06
N GLY A 85 6.76 10.59 -5.20
CA GLY A 85 6.93 9.19 -4.82
C GLY A 85 7.44 8.97 -3.39
N ARG A 86 7.03 9.82 -2.44
CA ARG A 86 7.60 9.85 -1.09
C ARG A 86 7.09 8.69 -0.24
N LEU A 87 8.00 7.87 0.26
CA LEU A 87 7.66 6.78 1.18
C LEU A 87 6.85 7.24 2.41
N LYS A 88 7.15 8.43 2.95
CA LYS A 88 6.38 8.99 4.07
C LYS A 88 4.91 9.27 3.71
N ASP A 89 4.62 9.62 2.45
CA ASP A 89 3.25 9.87 2.00
C ASP A 89 2.52 8.54 1.82
N VAL A 90 3.20 7.50 1.34
CA VAL A 90 2.68 6.12 1.29
C VAL A 90 2.31 5.61 2.69
N ARG A 91 3.18 5.81 3.69
CA ARG A 91 2.89 5.43 5.08
C ARG A 91 1.69 6.17 5.65
N ARG A 92 1.57 7.47 5.40
CA ARG A 92 0.41 8.26 5.85
C ARG A 92 -0.90 7.79 5.20
N MET A 93 -0.86 7.38 3.93
CA MET A 93 -2.01 6.76 3.27
C MET A 93 -2.37 5.43 3.93
N ASP A 94 -1.39 4.54 4.12
CA ASP A 94 -1.59 3.23 4.77
C ASP A 94 -2.26 3.35 6.14
N GLU A 95 -1.72 4.23 6.99
CA GLU A 95 -2.25 4.48 8.32
C GLU A 95 -3.69 5.00 8.29
N LEU A 96 -4.01 5.90 7.35
CA LEU A 96 -5.37 6.43 7.23
C LEU A 96 -6.34 5.36 6.70
N ILE A 97 -5.93 4.59 5.68
CA ILE A 97 -6.74 3.49 5.13
C ILE A 97 -7.04 2.47 6.22
N ASP A 98 -6.06 2.09 7.04
CA ASP A 98 -6.27 1.16 8.14
C ASP A 98 -7.26 1.69 9.19
N ARG A 99 -7.20 2.98 9.53
CA ARG A 99 -8.16 3.61 10.45
C ARG A 99 -9.57 3.66 9.89
N VAL A 100 -9.73 4.11 8.63
CA VAL A 100 -11.02 4.18 7.94
C VAL A 100 -11.63 2.78 7.85
N TYR A 101 -10.87 1.80 7.39
CA TYR A 101 -11.32 0.42 7.24
C TYR A 101 -11.76 -0.21 8.58
N LYS A 102 -11.00 0.03 9.65
CA LYS A 102 -11.38 -0.46 10.99
C LYS A 102 -12.70 0.13 11.47
N ARG A 103 -12.93 1.43 11.26
CA ARG A 103 -14.16 2.11 11.72
C ARG A 103 -15.38 1.77 10.88
N LEU A 104 -15.21 1.60 9.57
CA LEU A 104 -16.35 1.41 8.66
C LEU A 104 -16.71 -0.05 8.39
N VAL A 105 -15.74 -0.97 8.45
CA VAL A 105 -15.95 -2.35 7.97
C VAL A 105 -15.67 -3.41 9.02
N LYS A 106 -14.72 -3.17 9.93
CA LYS A 106 -14.22 -4.20 10.86
C LYS A 106 -14.85 -4.15 12.25
N LEU A 107 -15.53 -3.05 12.57
CA LEU A 107 -16.25 -2.82 13.83
C LEU A 107 -17.77 -2.73 13.64
N SER A 108 -18.22 -2.64 12.39
CA SER A 108 -19.57 -2.98 11.93
C SER A 108 -19.70 -4.51 11.87
#